data_AF-A0A5B7K4C3-F1
#
_entry.id   AF-A0A5B7K4C3-F1
#
_cell.length_a   1.000
_cell.length_b   1.000
_cell.length_c   1.000
_cell.angle_alpha   90.00
_cell.angle_beta   90.00
_cell.angle_gamma   90.00
#
_symmetry.space_group_name_H-M   'P 1'
#
loop_
_entity.id
_entity.type
_entity.pdbx_description
1 polymer ?
#
loop_
_entity_poly.entity_id
_entity_poly.type
_entity_poly.pdbx_seq_one_letter_code
_entity_poly.pdbx_strand_id
1 'polypeptide(L)'
;MKAQFFLSLVREPQHIALFNMPLQDSVPLQDTGLVMDSFEESKIMSTYLVAFVVCDYKSVSNMTRHNISLSVYAPPTMIDQAGYALQVASHIFDFYQDFFGIKYPLPKQGIAMSFFLLWLGSCP
;
A
#
# COMPACT_ATOMS: atom_id res chain seq x y z
N MET A 1 -4.96 -19.65 -12.55
CA MET A 1 -6.31 -19.17 -12.19
C MET A 1 -6.20 -17.72 -11.74
N LYS A 2 -7.07 -16.82 -12.21
CA LYS A 2 -7.17 -15.44 -11.74
C LYS A 2 -8.50 -15.27 -11.01
N ALA A 3 -8.54 -14.45 -9.97
CA ALA A 3 -9.73 -14.23 -9.15
C ALA A 3 -9.78 -12.79 -8.64
N GLN A 4 -10.95 -12.40 -8.13
CA GLN A 4 -11.12 -11.17 -7.35
C GLN A 4 -10.93 -11.50 -5.87
N PHE A 5 -10.30 -10.59 -5.13
CA PHE A 5 -9.99 -10.79 -3.72
C PHE A 5 -10.63 -9.70 -2.89
N PHE A 6 -11.26 -10.12 -1.80
CA PHE A 6 -11.76 -9.26 -0.74
C PHE A 6 -10.98 -9.55 0.54
N LEU A 7 -10.51 -8.51 1.22
CA LEU A 7 -9.70 -8.63 2.43
C LEU A 7 -10.29 -7.79 3.55
N SER A 8 -10.44 -8.41 4.72
CA SER A 8 -10.71 -7.73 5.98
C SER A 8 -9.61 -8.11 6.97
N LEU A 9 -9.03 -7.11 7.63
CA LEU A 9 -7.96 -7.29 8.60
C LEU A 9 -8.40 -6.72 9.95
N VAL A 10 -8.20 -7.50 11.01
CA VAL A 10 -8.35 -7.03 12.37
C VAL A 10 -6.97 -6.72 12.92
N ARG A 11 -6.77 -5.51 13.41
CA ARG A 11 -5.49 -5.05 13.94
C ARG A 11 -5.67 -4.21 15.20
N GLU A 12 -4.57 -3.99 15.89
CA GLU A 12 -4.52 -3.00 16.96
C GLU A 12 -4.55 -1.57 16.39
N PRO A 13 -5.08 -0.59 17.15
CA PRO A 13 -5.19 0.79 16.70
C PRO A 13 -3.85 1.46 16.35
N GLN A 14 -2.75 0.97 16.92
CA GLN A 14 -1.41 1.53 16.76
C GLN A 14 -0.75 1.17 15.43
N HIS A 15 -1.16 0.06 14.82
CA HIS A 15 -0.63 -0.42 13.55
C HIS A 15 -1.48 0.10 12.39
N ILE A 16 -0.91 0.25 11.20
CA ILE A 16 -1.62 0.47 9.94
C ILE A 16 -1.74 -0.84 9.17
N ALA A 17 -2.86 -1.06 8.50
CA ALA A 17 -3.05 -2.16 7.56
C ALA A 17 -3.01 -1.65 6.13
N LEU A 18 -2.25 -2.34 5.28
CA LEU A 18 -2.11 -2.03 3.87
C LEU A 18 -2.49 -3.25 3.03
N PHE A 19 -3.17 -3.00 1.94
CA PHE A 19 -3.52 -3.96 0.90
C PHE A 19 -3.37 -3.31 -0.47
N ASN A 20 -3.36 -4.12 -1.53
CA ASN A 20 -3.34 -3.67 -2.93
C ASN A 20 -4.42 -2.61 -3.21
N MET A 21 -5.62 -2.82 -2.66
CA MET A 21 -6.76 -1.92 -2.83
C MET A 21 -6.86 -0.88 -1.70
N PRO A 22 -7.50 0.28 -1.94
CA PRO A 22 -7.67 1.30 -0.91
C PRO A 22 -8.55 0.78 0.23
N LEU A 23 -8.32 1.37 1.40
CA LEU A 23 -9.12 1.11 2.60
C LEU A 23 -10.51 1.69 2.36
N GLN A 24 -11.54 0.87 2.51
CA GLN A 24 -12.93 1.26 2.33
C GLN A 24 -13.54 1.73 3.66
N ASP A 25 -13.39 0.92 4.71
CA ASP A 25 -13.95 1.20 6.03
C ASP A 25 -13.03 0.71 7.16
N SER A 26 -13.04 1.43 8.27
CA SER A 26 -12.39 1.05 9.53
C SER A 26 -13.40 1.09 10.66
N VAL A 27 -13.78 -0.07 11.18
CA VAL A 27 -14.79 -0.20 12.23
C VAL A 27 -14.13 -0.65 13.54
N PRO A 28 -14.24 0.11 14.64
CA PRO A 28 -13.75 -0.33 15.94
C PRO A 28 -14.64 -1.45 16.51
N LEU A 29 -14.01 -2.53 16.96
CA LEU A 29 -14.66 -3.65 17.65
C LEU A 29 -14.79 -3.30 19.13
N GLN A 30 -16.01 -2.93 19.54
CA GLN A 30 -16.32 -2.37 20.86
C GLN A 30 -15.91 -3.29 22.02
N ASP A 31 -15.89 -4.61 21.80
CA ASP A 31 -15.63 -5.59 22.87
C ASP A 31 -14.15 -5.95 23.07
N THR A 32 -13.27 -5.64 22.11
CA THR A 32 -11.87 -6.10 22.11
C THR A 32 -10.84 -4.97 22.02
N GLY A 33 -11.26 -3.73 21.74
CA GLY A 33 -10.35 -2.61 21.51
C GLY A 33 -9.54 -2.71 20.21
N LEU A 34 -9.90 -3.65 19.33
CA LEU A 34 -9.30 -3.85 18.01
C LEU A 34 -10.07 -3.06 16.94
N VAL A 35 -9.44 -2.82 15.81
CA VAL A 35 -10.04 -2.16 14.65
C VAL A 35 -10.10 -3.16 13.49
N MET A 36 -11.27 -3.28 12.87
CA MET A 36 -11.49 -4.07 11.66
C MET A 36 -11.44 -3.15 10.45
N ASP A 37 -10.41 -3.30 9.63
CA ASP A 37 -10.23 -2.62 8.36
C ASP A 37 -10.75 -3.50 7.21
N SER A 38 -11.63 -2.94 6.39
CA SER A 38 -12.16 -3.57 5.17
C SER A 38 -11.64 -2.83 3.95
N PHE A 39 -11.12 -3.58 2.98
CA PHE A 39 -10.58 -3.01 1.74
C PHE A 39 -11.52 -3.26 0.56
N GLU A 40 -11.41 -2.42 -0.46
CA GLU A 40 -12.18 -2.59 -1.70
C GLU A 40 -11.82 -3.90 -2.44
N GLU A 41 -12.76 -4.39 -3.23
CA GLU A 41 -12.58 -5.58 -4.07
C GLU A 41 -11.48 -5.37 -5.12
N SER A 42 -10.53 -6.30 -5.18
CA SER A 42 -9.45 -6.23 -6.15
C SER A 42 -9.91 -6.55 -7.57
N LYS A 43 -9.23 -5.95 -8.57
CA LYS A 43 -9.35 -6.41 -9.96
C LYS A 43 -8.92 -7.88 -10.07
N ILE A 44 -9.39 -8.55 -11.13
CA ILE A 44 -9.04 -9.94 -11.44
C ILE A 44 -7.53 -10.09 -11.59
N MET A 45 -6.89 -10.67 -10.59
CA MET A 45 -5.44 -10.82 -10.52
C MET A 45 -5.04 -12.24 -10.14
N SER A 46 -3.76 -12.58 -10.31
CA SER A 46 -3.21 -13.86 -9.88
C SER A 46 -2.93 -13.84 -8.38
N THR A 47 -3.03 -15.00 -7.73
CA THR A 47 -2.86 -15.16 -6.27
C THR A 47 -1.51 -14.66 -5.75
N TYR A 48 -0.44 -14.71 -6.57
CA TYR A 48 0.89 -14.24 -6.17
C TYR A 48 1.03 -12.71 -6.07
N LEU A 49 0.06 -11.95 -6.60
CA LEU A 49 0.06 -10.48 -6.50
C LEU A 49 -0.65 -9.98 -5.24
N VAL A 50 -1.35 -10.85 -4.51
CA VAL A 50 -2.02 -10.48 -3.26
C VAL A 50 -0.96 -10.16 -2.22
N ALA A 51 -0.89 -8.91 -1.77
CA ALA A 51 0.02 -8.47 -0.72
C ALA A 51 -0.73 -7.67 0.33
N PHE A 52 -0.46 -7.97 1.60
CA PHE A 52 -0.94 -7.18 2.72
C PHE A 52 0.17 -7.00 3.75
N VAL A 53 0.15 -5.88 4.47
CA VAL A 53 1.15 -5.52 5.47
C VAL A 53 0.45 -4.92 6.68
N VAL A 54 0.86 -5.33 7.87
CA VAL A 54 0.46 -4.70 9.14
C VAL A 54 1.74 -4.21 9.81
N CYS A 55 1.88 -2.90 10.01
CA CYS A 55 3.10 -2.27 10.53
C CYS A 55 2.79 -0.90 11.15
N ASP A 56 3.71 -0.30 11.86
CA ASP A 56 3.63 1.06 12.44
C ASP A 56 4.29 2.13 11.56
N TYR A 57 4.37 1.88 10.25
CA TYR A 57 5.11 2.72 9.32
C TYR A 57 4.48 4.09 9.11
N LYS A 58 5.34 5.07 8.82
CA LYS A 58 4.92 6.37 8.31
C LYS A 58 4.92 6.36 6.80
N SER A 59 4.04 7.16 6.21
CA SER A 59 3.89 7.26 4.77
C SER A 59 4.10 8.68 4.29
N VAL A 60 4.77 8.83 3.14
CA VAL A 60 4.84 10.08 2.39
C VAL A 60 4.13 9.86 1.06
N SER A 61 3.15 10.70 0.75
CA SER A 61 2.35 10.60 -0.47
C SER A 61 2.60 11.77 -1.42
N ASN A 62 2.62 11.50 -2.72
CA ASN A 62 2.66 12.51 -3.77
C ASN A 62 1.74 12.12 -4.92
N MET A 63 1.20 13.11 -5.61
CA MET A 63 0.32 12.92 -6.76
C MET A 63 1.11 13.10 -8.06
N THR A 64 1.04 12.11 -8.93
CA THR A 64 1.63 12.17 -10.27
C THR A 64 0.82 13.04 -11.22
N ARG A 65 1.37 13.36 -12.40
CA ARG A 65 0.67 14.16 -13.43
C ARG A 65 -0.59 13.50 -13.95
N HIS A 66 -0.70 12.17 -13.79
CA HIS A 66 -1.83 11.38 -14.24
C HIS A 66 -2.84 11.06 -13.12
N ASN A 67 -2.86 11.83 -12.03
CA ASN A 67 -3.77 11.69 -10.88
C ASN A 67 -3.67 10.32 -10.17
N ILE A 68 -2.49 9.69 -10.15
CA ILE A 68 -2.24 8.48 -9.36
C ILE A 68 -1.57 8.90 -8.05
N SER A 69 -2.12 8.43 -6.94
CA SER A 69 -1.54 8.63 -5.61
C SER A 69 -0.40 7.62 -5.38
N LEU A 70 0.84 8.11 -5.36
CA LEU A 70 2.01 7.32 -4.99
C LEU A 70 2.29 7.54 -3.52
N SER A 71 2.42 6.45 -2.76
CA SER A 71 2.74 6.50 -1.33
C SER A 71 3.96 5.63 -1.05
N VAL A 72 4.97 6.20 -0.39
CA VAL A 72 6.13 5.45 0.11
C VAL A 72 5.94 5.24 1.61
N TYR A 73 5.98 3.98 2.06
CA TYR A 73 5.89 3.59 3.45
C TYR A 73 7.27 3.20 3.97
N ALA A 74 7.68 3.78 5.09
CA ALA A 74 8.98 3.48 5.71
C ALA A 74 8.87 3.51 7.24
N PRO A 75 9.78 2.81 7.95
CA PRO A 75 9.95 2.99 9.38
C PRO A 75 10.18 4.48 9.72
N PRO A 76 9.70 4.96 10.87
CA PRO A 76 9.80 6.36 11.25
C PRO A 76 11.23 6.90 11.30
N THR A 77 12.23 6.02 11.49
CA THR A 77 13.67 6.36 11.49
C THR A 77 14.25 6.64 10.10
N MET A 78 13.61 6.16 9.03
CA MET A 78 14.09 6.26 7.65
C MET A 78 13.14 7.05 6.74
N ILE A 79 12.10 7.68 7.32
CA ILE A 79 11.09 8.41 6.56
C ILE A 79 11.68 9.59 5.77
N ASP A 80 12.76 10.20 6.26
CA ASP A 80 13.44 11.31 5.59
C ASP A 80 14.04 10.88 4.24
N GLN A 81 14.40 9.60 4.08
CA GLN A 81 14.91 9.05 2.82
C GLN A 81 13.78 8.70 1.84
N ALA A 82 12.55 8.52 2.33
CA ALA A 82 11.39 8.17 1.51
C ALA A 82 11.02 9.27 0.51
N GLY A 83 11.34 10.54 0.82
CA GLY A 83 11.06 11.68 -0.06
C GLY A 83 11.79 11.58 -1.41
N TYR A 84 13.05 11.16 -1.41
CA TYR A 84 13.81 10.98 -2.65
C TYR A 84 13.25 9.82 -3.49
N ALA A 85 12.96 8.69 -2.84
CA ALA A 85 12.36 7.53 -3.49
C ALA A 85 11.02 7.89 -4.15
N LEU A 86 10.20 8.70 -3.48
CA LEU A 86 8.90 9.16 -3.99
C LEU A 86 9.04 10.07 -5.22
N GLN A 87 10.03 10.97 -5.23
CA GLN A 87 10.31 11.83 -6.40
C GLN A 87 10.72 10.99 -7.61
N VAL A 88 11.67 10.07 -7.42
CA VAL A 88 12.15 9.18 -8.48
C VAL A 88 11.03 8.28 -8.99
N ALA A 89 10.24 7.67 -8.08
CA ALA A 89 9.11 6.84 -8.44
C ALA A 89 8.08 7.62 -9.27
N SER A 90 7.77 8.86 -8.90
CA SER A 90 6.84 9.72 -9.65
C SER A 90 7.30 9.93 -11.09
N HIS A 91 8.58 10.24 -11.28
CA HIS A 91 9.16 10.41 -12.62
C HIS A 91 9.14 9.12 -13.45
N ILE A 92 9.46 7.98 -12.84
CA ILE A 92 9.44 6.68 -13.52
C ILE A 92 8.01 6.29 -13.92
N PHE A 93 7.02 6.55 -13.07
CA PHE A 93 5.62 6.29 -13.37
C PHE A 93 5.13 7.12 -14.56
N ASP A 94 5.38 8.43 -14.54
CA ASP A 94 5.03 9.31 -15.68
C ASP A 94 5.72 8.82 -16.97
N PHE A 95 7.01 8.48 -16.90
CA PHE A 95 7.75 7.96 -18.06
C PHE A 95 7.15 6.68 -18.62
N TYR A 96 6.82 5.68 -17.80
CA TYR A 96 6.25 4.43 -18.29
C TYR A 96 4.86 4.61 -18.88
N GLN A 97 4.05 5.51 -18.32
CA GLN A 97 2.74 5.82 -18.87
C GLN A 97 2.84 6.46 -20.25
N ASP A 98 3.76 7.41 -20.43
CA ASP A 98 4.01 8.05 -21.73
C ASP A 98 4.64 7.06 -22.72
N PHE A 99 5.55 6.20 -22.26
CA PHE A 99 6.25 5.23 -23.11
C PHE A 99 5.34 4.12 -23.63
N PHE A 100 4.51 3.53 -22.76
CA PHE A 100 3.59 2.47 -23.17
C PHE A 100 2.27 3.01 -23.73
N GLY A 101 1.93 4.27 -23.47
CA GLY A 101 0.64 4.87 -23.83
C GLY A 101 -0.55 4.26 -23.07
N ILE A 102 -0.31 3.52 -21.99
CA ILE A 102 -1.32 2.84 -21.18
C ILE A 102 -1.35 3.47 -19.78
N LYS A 103 -2.55 3.86 -19.33
CA LYS A 103 -2.74 4.40 -17.99
C LYS A 103 -2.72 3.29 -16.93
N TYR A 104 -2.16 3.58 -15.77
CA TYR A 104 -2.21 2.67 -14.64
C TYR A 104 -3.67 2.44 -14.20
N PRO A 105 -4.11 1.18 -14.01
CA PRO A 105 -5.53 0.88 -13.78
C PRO A 105 -6.00 1.11 -12.34
N LEU A 106 -5.08 1.32 -11.38
CA LEU A 106 -5.42 1.51 -9.97
C LEU A 106 -5.21 2.98 -9.54
N PRO A 107 -6.02 3.49 -8.60
CA PRO A 107 -5.95 4.88 -8.16
C PRO A 107 -4.76 5.17 -7.23
N LYS A 108 -4.19 4.13 -6.61
CA LYS A 108 -3.04 4.23 -5.71
C LYS A 108 -1.97 3.20 -6.04
N GLN A 109 -0.72 3.54 -5.70
CA GLN A 109 0.37 2.59 -5.63
C GLN A 109 1.17 2.81 -4.34
N GLY A 110 1.32 1.74 -3.56
CA GLY A 110 2.17 1.72 -2.38
C GLY A 110 3.55 1.17 -2.71
N ILE A 111 4.59 1.84 -2.24
CA ILE A 111 5.97 1.35 -2.24
C ILE A 111 6.38 1.23 -0.78
N ALA A 112 6.53 0.01 -0.27
CA ALA A 112 7.08 -0.19 1.06
C ALA A 112 8.60 -0.24 0.96
N MET A 113 9.28 0.74 1.55
CA MET A 113 10.72 0.70 1.78
C MET A 113 11.00 -0.13 3.04
N SER A 114 10.63 -1.40 2.97
CA SER A 114 11.11 -2.41 3.89
C SER A 114 12.25 -3.14 3.20
N PHE A 115 13.32 -3.42 3.95
CA PHE A 115 14.46 -4.18 3.46
C PHE A 115 13.92 -5.49 2.86
N PHE A 116 13.97 -5.63 1.53
CA PHE A 116 13.35 -6.74 0.78
C PHE A 116 13.99 -8.12 1.07
N LEU A 117 14.73 -8.28 2.17
CA LEU A 117 15.37 -9.53 2.56
C LEU A 117 15.38 -9.67 4.09
N LEU A 118 14.24 -9.96 4.70
CA LEU A 118 14.13 -10.91 5.81
C LEU A 118 12.65 -11.31 6.01
N TRP A 119 12.29 -12.39 5.31
CA TRP A 119 11.50 -13.52 5.81
C TRP A 119 10.42 -13.24 6.88
N LEU A 120 9.15 -13.38 6.48
CA LEU A 120 7.97 -13.74 7.29
C LEU A 120 7.88 -13.18 8.71
N GLY A 121 7.00 -12.20 8.86
CA GLY A 121 6.31 -11.95 10.12
C GLY A 121 7.07 -11.04 11.07
N SER A 122 6.40 -9.94 11.41
CA SER A 122 6.75 -9.02 12.48
C SER A 122 7.84 -8.02 12.14
N CYS A 123 7.39 -6.78 11.92
CA CYS A 123 8.19 -5.61 12.25
C CYS A 123 8.46 -5.66 13.77
N PRO A 124 9.69 -5.34 14.24
CA PRO A 124 10.03 -5.33 15.66
C PRO A 124 9.23 -4.30 16.47
#